data_AF-A0A6D1ABM6-F1
#
_entry.id   AF-A0A6D1ABM6-F1
#
_cell.length_a   1.000
_cell.length_b   1.000
_cell.length_c   1.000
_cell.angle_alpha   90.00
_cell.angle_beta   90.00
_cell.angle_gamma   90.00
#
_symmetry.space_group_name_H-M   'P 1'
#
loop_
_entity.id
_entity.type
_entity.pdbx_description
1 polymer ?
#
loop_
_entity_poly.entity_id
_entity_poly.type
_entity_poly.pdbx_seq_one_letter_code
_entity_poly.pdbx_strand_id
1 'polypeptide(L)'
;SCNFLIKKDSSITEYHEKNEALAYFSKRETLSFSDLEGFFKGLAANANRNYQVDLASFATEKLPLAKVTDAFVRAVYFAKGEIYSARKKDEKEEVELIPFIEKVTSEVSEQFNKSLVLARATNFARDLQIMPPNICNSEFLAEKVAKDLAQYENLK
;
A
#
# COMPACT_ATOMS: atom_id res chain seq x y z
N SER A 1 30.49 17.23 -2.00
CA SER A 1 29.28 16.94 -1.23
C SER A 1 29.49 15.65 -0.46
N CYS A 2 29.35 15.68 0.87
CA CYS A 2 29.54 14.49 1.72
C CYS A 2 28.22 13.71 1.73
N ASN A 3 28.14 12.63 0.95
CA ASN A 3 26.93 11.79 0.87
C ASN A 3 26.92 10.79 2.02
N PHE A 4 26.43 11.21 3.19
CA PHE A 4 26.19 10.27 4.28
C PHE A 4 24.97 9.40 3.95
N LEU A 5 25.14 8.08 4.02
CA LEU A 5 24.07 7.10 3.93
C LEU A 5 23.75 6.60 5.33
N ILE A 6 22.49 6.69 5.74
CA ILE A 6 22.05 6.12 7.02
C ILE A 6 22.02 4.60 6.89
N LYS A 7 22.92 3.92 7.60
CA LYS A 7 23.00 2.44 7.63
C LYS A 7 22.17 1.81 8.74
N LYS A 8 20.99 2.37 9.00
CA LYS A 8 20.01 1.79 9.91
C LYS A 8 19.03 0.98 9.08
N ASP A 9 18.73 -0.23 9.50
CA ASP A 9 17.84 -1.11 8.76
C ASP A 9 16.44 -0.49 8.56
N SER A 10 15.89 -0.65 7.37
CA SER A 10 14.61 -0.09 6.91
C SER A 10 14.53 1.45 7.00
N SER A 11 15.67 2.16 7.04
CA SER A 11 15.71 3.63 7.06
C SER A 11 15.80 4.23 5.67
N ILE A 12 15.26 5.45 5.52
CA ILE A 12 15.32 6.22 4.28
C ILE A 12 16.32 7.36 4.46
N THR A 13 17.21 7.52 3.49
CA THR A 13 18.08 8.69 3.36
C THR A 13 17.63 9.51 2.16
N GLU A 14 17.26 10.77 2.38
CA GLU A 14 16.84 11.70 1.31
C GLU A 14 18.02 12.57 0.85
N TYR A 15 18.25 12.64 -0.47
CA TYR A 15 19.20 13.52 -1.13
C TYR A 15 18.44 14.59 -1.91
N HIS A 16 18.06 15.68 -1.24
CA HIS A 16 17.23 16.74 -1.82
C HIS A 16 17.82 17.37 -3.09
N GLU A 17 19.15 17.56 -3.15
CA GLU A 17 19.83 18.10 -4.35
C GLU A 17 19.65 17.23 -5.60
N LYS A 18 19.38 15.93 -5.41
CA LYS A 18 19.22 14.94 -6.48
C LYS A 18 17.77 14.53 -6.71
N ASN A 19 16.84 14.99 -5.87
CA ASN A 19 15.47 14.49 -5.82
C ASN A 19 15.42 12.95 -5.72
N GLU A 20 16.29 12.38 -4.89
CA GLU A 20 16.47 10.93 -4.73
C GLU A 20 16.33 10.54 -3.26
N ALA A 21 15.75 9.37 -2.99
CA ALA A 21 15.70 8.79 -1.66
C ALA A 21 16.13 7.32 -1.72
N LEU A 22 17.00 6.91 -0.80
CA LEU A 22 17.50 5.54 -0.71
C LEU A 22 16.97 4.86 0.55
N ALA A 23 16.31 3.72 0.37
CA ALA A 23 15.92 2.84 1.46
C ALA A 23 17.03 1.82 1.75
N TYR A 24 17.52 1.76 2.98
CA TYR A 24 18.61 0.87 3.38
C TYR A 24 18.08 -0.41 4.04
N PHE A 25 18.45 -1.56 3.49
CA PHE A 25 18.20 -2.88 4.07
C PHE A 25 19.54 -3.59 4.28
N SER A 26 19.85 -3.91 5.53
CA SER A 26 21.12 -4.49 5.96
C SER A 26 21.35 -5.91 5.45
N LYS A 27 20.26 -6.66 5.21
CA LYS A 27 20.31 -8.06 4.76
C LYS A 27 19.39 -8.30 3.56
N ARG A 28 19.84 -7.86 2.38
CA ARG A 28 19.11 -8.06 1.11
C ARG A 28 18.71 -9.53 0.90
N GLU A 29 19.60 -10.47 1.18
CA GLU A 29 19.36 -11.91 0.94
C GLU A 29 18.32 -12.56 1.86
N THR A 30 18.04 -11.94 3.01
CA THR A 30 17.04 -12.42 3.97
C THR A 30 15.81 -11.53 4.01
N LEU A 31 15.71 -10.56 3.09
CA LEU A 31 14.57 -9.67 2.99
C LEU A 31 13.31 -10.49 2.74
N SER A 32 12.39 -10.49 3.70
CA SER A 32 11.15 -11.23 3.60
C SER A 32 10.01 -10.36 3.09
N PHE A 33 8.92 -11.02 2.68
CA PHE A 33 7.68 -10.34 2.34
C PHE A 33 7.18 -9.44 3.48
N SER A 34 7.21 -9.94 4.73
CA SER A 34 6.74 -9.20 5.90
C SER A 34 7.58 -7.97 6.20
N ASP A 35 8.89 -8.03 5.95
CA ASP A 35 9.79 -6.90 6.16
C ASP A 35 9.45 -5.76 5.18
N LEU A 36 9.26 -6.09 3.90
CA LEU A 36 8.87 -5.11 2.89
C LEU A 36 7.46 -4.57 3.10
N GLU A 37 6.49 -5.43 3.42
CA GLU A 37 5.13 -4.99 3.72
C GLU A 37 5.12 -4.03 4.91
N GLY A 38 5.87 -4.34 5.98
CA GLY A 38 6.05 -3.47 7.14
C GLY A 38 6.71 -2.14 6.79
N PHE A 39 7.78 -2.17 5.98
CA PHE A 39 8.45 -0.97 5.49
C PHE A 39 7.51 -0.07 4.68
N PHE A 40 6.84 -0.61 3.66
CA PHE A 40 5.93 0.17 2.82
C PHE A 40 4.74 0.71 3.61
N LYS A 41 4.25 -0.02 4.62
CA LYS A 41 3.17 0.45 5.50
C LYS A 41 3.66 1.61 6.36
N GLY A 42 4.87 1.51 6.90
CA GLY A 42 5.52 2.59 7.63
C GLY A 42 5.73 3.82 6.75
N LEU A 43 6.17 3.62 5.50
CA LEU A 43 6.31 4.69 4.52
C LEU A 43 4.96 5.35 4.21
N ALA A 44 3.91 4.57 3.93
CA ALA A 44 2.57 5.10 3.64
C ALA A 44 1.98 5.92 4.79
N ALA A 45 2.27 5.53 6.03
CA ALA A 45 1.75 6.21 7.21
C ALA A 45 2.54 7.47 7.61
N ASN A 46 3.84 7.52 7.31
CA ASN A 46 4.75 8.54 7.85
C ASN A 46 5.46 9.38 6.78
N ALA A 47 5.29 9.08 5.50
CA ALA A 47 5.85 9.88 4.43
C ALA A 47 5.34 11.32 4.55
N ASN A 48 6.25 12.26 4.36
CA ASN A 48 6.02 13.71 4.39
C ASN A 48 6.03 14.31 2.97
N ARG A 49 6.25 13.48 1.94
CA ARG A 49 6.41 13.86 0.53
C ARG A 49 5.98 12.71 -0.36
N ASN A 50 5.59 13.04 -1.58
CA ASN A 50 5.27 12.03 -2.59
C ASN A 50 6.52 11.25 -2.98
N TYR A 51 6.36 9.93 -3.17
CA TYR A 51 7.43 9.06 -3.64
C TYR A 51 6.97 8.26 -4.85
N GLN A 52 7.83 8.22 -5.86
CA GLN A 52 7.80 7.17 -6.86
C GLN A 52 8.78 6.07 -6.41
N VAL A 53 8.26 4.87 -6.14
CA VAL A 53 9.03 3.78 -5.53
C VAL A 53 9.41 2.77 -6.61
N ASP A 54 10.70 2.68 -6.94
CA ASP A 54 11.21 1.64 -7.83
C ASP A 54 11.13 0.26 -7.16
N LEU A 55 10.11 -0.53 -7.53
CA LEU A 55 9.87 -1.84 -6.93
C LEU A 55 10.90 -2.89 -7.35
N ALA A 56 11.51 -2.76 -8.53
CA ALA A 56 12.52 -3.70 -8.99
C ALA A 56 13.77 -3.67 -8.10
N SER A 57 14.09 -2.50 -7.54
CA SER A 57 15.23 -2.32 -6.62
C SER A 57 15.13 -3.18 -5.35
N PHE A 58 13.92 -3.56 -4.93
CA PHE A 58 13.65 -4.40 -3.76
C PHE A 58 13.56 -5.90 -4.09
N ALA A 59 13.54 -6.27 -5.37
CA ALA A 59 13.43 -7.67 -5.77
C ALA A 59 14.71 -8.45 -5.46
N THR A 60 14.54 -9.69 -5.01
CA THR A 60 15.61 -10.64 -4.71
C THR A 60 15.26 -12.01 -5.27
N GLU A 61 16.19 -12.95 -5.25
CA GLU A 61 15.93 -14.33 -5.70
C GLU A 61 14.77 -14.99 -4.93
N LYS A 62 14.64 -14.68 -3.63
CA LYS A 62 13.57 -15.21 -2.76
C LYS A 62 12.31 -14.35 -2.75
N LEU A 63 12.41 -13.13 -3.27
CA LEU A 63 11.34 -12.14 -3.27
C LEU A 63 11.24 -11.52 -4.67
N PRO A 64 10.67 -12.25 -5.65
CA PRO A 64 10.55 -11.77 -7.02
C PRO A 64 9.68 -10.52 -7.10
N LEU A 65 9.80 -9.77 -8.19
CA LEU A 65 9.10 -8.50 -8.39
C LEU A 65 7.58 -8.60 -8.18
N ALA A 66 6.94 -9.70 -8.57
CA ALA A 66 5.51 -9.93 -8.31
C ALA A 66 5.19 -9.93 -6.80
N LYS A 67 6.03 -10.54 -5.97
CA LYS A 67 5.87 -10.55 -4.50
C LYS A 67 6.15 -9.19 -3.88
N VAL A 68 7.14 -8.45 -4.38
CA VAL A 68 7.38 -7.06 -3.98
C VAL A 68 6.17 -6.19 -4.31
N THR A 69 5.60 -6.38 -5.50
CA THR A 69 4.39 -5.68 -5.95
C THR A 69 3.21 -5.98 -5.04
N ASP A 70 3.02 -7.25 -4.66
CA ASP A 70 1.99 -7.65 -3.70
C ASP A 70 2.18 -6.97 -2.33
N ALA A 71 3.41 -6.98 -1.79
CA ALA A 71 3.72 -6.31 -0.52
C ALA A 71 3.45 -4.80 -0.57
N PHE A 72 3.87 -4.14 -1.65
CA PHE A 72 3.62 -2.71 -1.85
C PHE A 72 2.13 -2.39 -1.92
N VAL A 73 1.38 -3.10 -2.78
CA VAL A 73 -0.05 -2.84 -2.98
C VAL A 73 -0.83 -3.07 -1.68
N ARG A 74 -0.58 -4.19 -0.99
CA ARG A 74 -1.21 -4.44 0.31
C ARG A 74 -0.88 -3.34 1.29
N ALA A 75 0.39 -3.00 1.47
CA ALA A 75 0.80 -2.01 2.44
C ALA A 75 0.19 -0.62 2.18
N VAL A 76 0.28 -0.13 0.94
CA VAL A 76 -0.16 1.22 0.58
C VAL A 76 -1.69 1.30 0.51
N TYR A 77 -2.35 0.38 -0.19
CA TYR A 77 -3.81 0.46 -0.37
C TYR A 77 -4.57 0.04 0.89
N PHE A 78 -4.03 -0.85 1.74
CA PHE A 78 -4.60 -1.10 3.06
C PHE A 78 -4.47 0.13 3.97
N ALA A 79 -3.35 0.85 3.91
CA ALA A 79 -3.14 2.06 4.71
C ALA A 79 -4.01 3.23 4.25
N LYS A 80 -4.20 3.38 2.94
CA LYS A 80 -5.02 4.44 2.32
C LYS A 80 -6.52 4.12 2.26
N GLY A 81 -6.95 2.97 2.78
CA GLY A 81 -8.37 2.62 2.81
C GLY A 81 -9.18 3.67 3.57
N GLU A 82 -10.20 4.23 2.93
CA GLU A 82 -11.17 5.06 3.64
C GLU A 82 -11.97 4.17 4.59
N ILE A 83 -11.85 4.47 5.88
CA ILE A 83 -12.52 3.75 6.95
C ILE A 83 -13.33 4.77 7.75
N TYR A 84 -14.53 4.36 8.15
CA TYR A 84 -15.42 5.15 8.98
C TYR A 84 -14.68 5.72 10.18
N SER A 85 -14.80 7.04 10.34
CA SER A 85 -14.30 7.78 11.48
C SER A 85 -15.32 8.84 11.86
N ALA A 86 -15.69 8.88 13.14
CA ALA A 86 -16.55 9.94 13.68
C ALA A 86 -15.80 11.27 13.88
N ARG A 87 -14.47 11.27 13.74
CA ARG A 87 -13.65 12.49 13.83
C ARG A 87 -13.68 13.22 12.50
N LYS A 88 -13.66 14.55 12.56
CA LYS A 88 -13.40 15.37 11.36
C LYS A 88 -12.04 14.95 10.81
N LYS A 89 -11.97 14.70 9.49
CA LYS A 89 -10.69 14.52 8.81
C LYS A 89 -9.94 15.84 8.89
N ASP A 90 -8.70 15.79 9.36
CA ASP A 90 -7.80 16.93 9.18
C ASP A 90 -7.54 17.09 7.68
N GLU A 91 -7.61 18.31 7.16
CA GLU A 91 -7.16 18.64 5.80
C GLU A 91 -5.63 18.56 5.76
N LYS A 92 -5.09 17.34 5.69
CA LYS A 92 -3.69 17.11 5.38
C LYS A 92 -3.57 16.80 3.90
N GLU A 93 -2.59 17.40 3.24
CA GLU A 93 -2.20 17.00 1.89
C GLU A 93 -1.92 15.50 1.88
N GLU A 94 -2.62 14.78 1.01
CA GLU A 94 -2.46 13.35 0.92
C GLU A 94 -1.14 13.04 0.22
N VAL A 95 -0.26 12.35 0.93
CA VAL A 95 1.01 11.91 0.37
C VAL A 95 0.78 10.70 -0.53
N GLU A 96 1.28 10.77 -1.76
CA GLU A 96 1.18 9.73 -2.77
C GLU A 96 2.43 8.83 -2.80
N LEU A 97 2.21 7.53 -2.72
CA LEU A 97 3.23 6.51 -3.01
C LEU A 97 2.83 5.80 -4.29
N ILE A 98 3.60 6.01 -5.35
CA ILE A 98 3.32 5.48 -6.69
C ILE A 98 4.36 4.40 -7.00
N PRO A 99 3.96 3.17 -7.37
CA PRO A 99 4.91 2.15 -7.76
C PRO A 99 5.50 2.47 -9.14
N PHE A 100 6.81 2.29 -9.29
CA PHE A 100 7.51 2.33 -10.56
C PHE A 100 8.07 0.95 -10.89
N ILE A 101 7.80 0.52 -12.13
CA ILE A 101 8.29 -0.71 -12.72
C ILE A 101 8.60 -0.39 -14.18
N GLU A 102 9.86 -0.49 -14.59
CA GLU A 102 10.28 -0.15 -15.96
C GLU A 102 9.58 -1.04 -17.01
N LYS A 103 9.45 -2.34 -16.73
CA LYS A 103 8.83 -3.32 -17.63
C LYS A 103 7.80 -4.14 -16.87
N VAL A 104 6.52 -3.83 -17.10
CA VAL A 104 5.41 -4.56 -16.50
C VAL A 104 5.18 -5.86 -17.28
N THR A 105 5.49 -6.99 -16.66
CA THR A 105 5.15 -8.31 -17.19
C THR A 105 3.69 -8.66 -16.91
N SER A 106 3.14 -9.66 -17.62
CA SER A 106 1.79 -10.16 -17.34
C SER A 106 1.64 -10.64 -15.90
N GLU A 107 2.63 -11.40 -15.39
CA GLU A 107 2.65 -11.88 -14.00
C GLU A 107 2.56 -10.73 -12.99
N VAL A 108 3.33 -9.67 -13.18
CA VAL A 108 3.32 -8.50 -12.30
C VAL A 108 1.99 -7.77 -12.37
N SER A 109 1.42 -7.62 -13.57
CA SER A 109 0.12 -6.98 -13.78
C SER A 109 -1.03 -7.78 -13.12
N GLU A 110 -1.05 -9.10 -13.32
CA GLU A 110 -2.02 -10.00 -12.69
C GLU A 110 -1.91 -9.96 -11.17
N GLN A 111 -0.69 -10.00 -10.64
CA GLN A 111 -0.45 -9.92 -9.21
C GLN A 111 -0.86 -8.56 -8.63
N PHE A 112 -0.56 -7.45 -9.30
CA PHE A 112 -1.02 -6.12 -8.90
C PHE A 112 -2.54 -6.06 -8.80
N ASN A 113 -3.24 -6.48 -9.86
CA ASN A 113 -4.71 -6.45 -9.91
C ASN A 113 -5.33 -7.33 -8.82
N LYS A 114 -4.79 -8.54 -8.61
CA LYS A 114 -5.22 -9.44 -7.55
C LYS A 114 -5.04 -8.80 -6.16
N SER A 115 -3.87 -8.24 -5.90
CA SER A 115 -3.56 -7.59 -4.62
C SER A 115 -4.45 -6.37 -4.38
N LEU A 116 -4.75 -5.60 -5.44
CA LEU A 116 -5.62 -4.43 -5.36
C LEU A 116 -7.06 -4.81 -5.00
N VAL A 117 -7.61 -5.85 -5.65
CA VAL A 117 -8.94 -6.38 -5.33
C VAL A 117 -8.99 -6.85 -3.87
N LEU A 118 -8.00 -7.62 -3.42
CA LEU A 118 -7.92 -8.10 -2.04
C LEU A 118 -7.82 -6.96 -1.01
N ALA A 119 -7.00 -5.94 -1.29
CA ALA A 119 -6.86 -4.78 -0.41
C ALA A 119 -8.16 -4.00 -0.31
N ARG A 120 -8.86 -3.77 -1.43
CA ARG A 120 -10.17 -3.11 -1.46
C ARG A 120 -11.23 -3.90 -0.69
N ALA A 121 -11.34 -5.19 -0.93
CA ALA A 121 -12.28 -6.05 -0.21
C ALA A 121 -12.01 -6.07 1.31
N THR A 122 -10.73 -6.10 1.70
CA THR A 122 -10.32 -6.06 3.11
C THR A 122 -10.70 -4.72 3.75
N ASN A 123 -10.47 -3.60 3.07
CA ASN A 123 -10.85 -2.29 3.59
C ASN A 123 -12.37 -2.10 3.65
N PHE A 124 -13.11 -2.62 2.67
CA PHE A 124 -14.57 -2.64 2.70
C PHE A 124 -15.09 -3.37 3.94
N ALA A 125 -14.56 -4.56 4.22
CA ALA A 125 -14.91 -5.30 5.43
C ALA A 125 -14.56 -4.52 6.71
N ARG A 126 -13.37 -3.90 6.77
CA ARG A 126 -12.93 -3.09 7.93
C ARG A 126 -13.81 -1.87 8.17
N ASP A 127 -14.21 -1.18 7.10
CA ASP A 127 -15.11 -0.02 7.18
C ASP A 127 -16.44 -0.39 7.86
N LEU A 128 -17.06 -1.48 7.40
CA LEU A 128 -18.30 -2.00 7.99
C LEU A 128 -18.13 -2.47 9.44
N GLN A 129 -17.00 -3.11 9.76
CA GLN A 129 -16.72 -3.59 11.13
C GLN A 129 -16.52 -2.45 12.13
N ILE A 130 -15.98 -1.32 11.68
CA ILE A 130 -15.69 -0.17 12.55
C ILE A 130 -16.91 0.76 12.68
N MET A 131 -17.80 0.76 11.68
CA MET A 131 -19.00 1.58 11.68
C MET A 131 -19.95 1.17 12.83
N PRO A 132 -20.43 2.12 13.64
CA PRO A 132 -21.25 1.79 14.81
C PRO A 132 -22.63 1.29 14.38
N PRO A 133 -23.28 0.42 15.18
CA PRO A 133 -24.50 -0.29 14.79
C PRO A 133 -25.72 0.62 14.61
N ASN A 134 -25.71 1.83 15.18
CA ASN A 134 -26.75 2.82 14.92
C ASN A 134 -26.69 3.42 13.50
N ILE A 135 -25.54 3.30 12.82
CA ILE A 135 -25.35 3.70 11.42
C ILE A 135 -25.35 2.45 10.53
N CYS A 136 -24.52 1.47 10.85
CA CYS A 136 -24.43 0.19 10.13
C CYS A 136 -25.48 -0.81 10.62
N ASN A 137 -26.75 -0.44 10.51
CA ASN A 137 -27.86 -1.34 10.79
C ASN A 137 -28.07 -2.36 9.64
N SER A 138 -29.03 -3.28 9.79
CA SER A 138 -29.30 -4.33 8.80
C SER A 138 -29.73 -3.79 7.43
N GLU A 139 -30.50 -2.69 7.40
CA GLU A 139 -30.96 -2.08 6.15
C GLU A 139 -29.80 -1.42 5.41
N PHE A 140 -28.97 -0.65 6.12
CA PHE A 140 -27.76 -0.05 5.57
C PHE A 140 -26.81 -1.11 5.03
N LEU A 141 -26.56 -2.17 5.80
CA LEU A 141 -25.66 -3.25 5.39
C LEU A 141 -26.16 -3.94 4.12
N ALA A 142 -27.46 -4.27 4.05
CA ALA A 142 -28.06 -4.88 2.87
C ALA A 142 -27.94 -3.97 1.64
N GLU A 143 -28.24 -2.68 1.79
CA GLU A 143 -28.11 -1.71 0.70
C GLU A 143 -26.66 -1.54 0.24
N LYS A 144 -25.73 -1.40 1.18
CA LYS A 144 -24.29 -1.22 0.89
C LYS A 144 -23.72 -2.42 0.17
N VAL A 145 -24.05 -3.64 0.60
CA VAL A 145 -23.62 -4.88 -0.06
C VAL A 145 -24.26 -5.04 -1.43
N ALA A 146 -25.57 -4.78 -1.57
CA ALA A 146 -26.24 -4.84 -2.87
C ALA A 146 -25.63 -3.88 -3.89
N LYS A 147 -25.30 -2.65 -3.47
CA LYS A 147 -24.60 -1.66 -4.32
C LYS A 147 -23.21 -2.12 -4.72
N ASP A 148 -22.44 -2.69 -3.80
CA ASP A 148 -21.11 -3.21 -4.11
C ASP A 148 -21.21 -4.38 -5.10
N LEU A 149 -22.15 -5.30 -4.94
CA LEU A 149 -22.29 -6.45 -5.83
C LEU A 149 -22.84 -6.09 -7.22
N ALA A 150 -23.66 -5.05 -7.33
CA ALA A 150 -24.28 -4.63 -8.60
C ALA A 150 -23.28 -4.24 -9.70
N GLN A 151 -22.02 -3.94 -9.34
CA GLN A 151 -20.96 -3.66 -10.30
C GLN A 151 -20.50 -4.91 -11.07
N TYR A 152 -20.81 -6.11 -10.58
CA TYR A 152 -20.45 -7.38 -11.19
C TYR A 152 -21.66 -7.96 -11.93
N GLU A 153 -21.59 -8.03 -13.26
CA GLU A 153 -22.70 -8.51 -14.10
C GLU A 153 -23.14 -9.94 -13.77
N ASN A 154 -22.21 -10.77 -13.29
CA ASN A 154 -22.45 -12.16 -12.92
C ASN A 154 -23.05 -12.33 -11.51
N LEU A 155 -23.27 -11.24 -10.77
CA LEU A 155 -23.80 -11.25 -9.40
C LEU A 155 -25.07 -10.38 -9.25
N LYS A 156 -25.68 -9.98 -10.37
CA LYS A 156 -27.00 -9.33 -10.42
C LYS A 156 -28.13 -10.31 -10.15
#